data_AF-F2LW04-F1
#
_entry.id   AF-F2LW04-F1
#
_cell.length_a   1.000
_cell.length_b   1.000
_cell.length_c   1.000
_cell.angle_alpha   90.00
_cell.angle_beta   90.00
_cell.angle_gamma   90.00
#
_symmetry.space_group_name_H-M   'P 1'
#
loop_
_entity.id
_entity.type
_entity.pdbx_description
1 polymer ?
#
loop_
_entity_poly.entity_id
_entity_poly.type
_entity_poly.pdbx_seq_one_letter_code
_entity_poly.pdbx_strand_id
1 'polypeptide(L)'
;MISLDEKKKLIKQKREEVPPHVIEMGLNMLFTEPIDVLQRLKECKQIEPIKIENIDSSTTDTIFIDISSMPYSSEIDNIAFNKSLKPKLAVIVYDIMLEEYQVYLHRIYQIDAIMFPVEPLTPKSFQKIVFIANSMGILPIPFIKDKEELKKIEDWSIIDVVALKDEKIKQDKTALLYDSEKEIIRCLTK
;
A
#
# COMPACT_ATOMS: atom_id res chain seq x y z
N MET A 1 2.41 -16.86 -2.94
CA MET A 1 2.86 -15.70 -3.73
C MET A 1 2.53 -15.97 -5.19
N ILE A 2 1.71 -15.15 -5.84
CA ILE A 2 1.35 -15.34 -7.25
C ILE A 2 2.50 -14.89 -8.16
N SER A 3 2.55 -15.43 -9.38
CA SER A 3 3.51 -14.99 -10.39
C SER A 3 3.19 -13.58 -10.92
N LEU A 4 4.19 -12.89 -11.47
CA LEU A 4 3.98 -11.58 -12.10
C LEU A 4 3.00 -11.65 -13.28
N ASP A 5 3.02 -12.75 -14.03
CA ASP A 5 2.12 -12.93 -15.18
C ASP A 5 0.67 -13.17 -14.74
N GLU A 6 0.45 -13.89 -13.64
CA GLU A 6 -0.87 -13.99 -13.01
C GLU A 6 -1.34 -12.64 -12.51
N LYS A 7 -0.48 -11.85 -11.85
CA LYS A 7 -0.84 -10.50 -11.39
C LYS A 7 -1.26 -9.61 -12.57
N LYS A 8 -0.50 -9.62 -13.67
CA LYS A 8 -0.88 -8.90 -14.91
C LYS A 8 -2.24 -9.31 -15.44
N LYS A 9 -2.54 -10.62 -15.45
CA LYS A 9 -3.86 -11.13 -15.88
C LYS A 9 -4.98 -10.61 -14.98
N LEU A 10 -4.81 -10.65 -13.67
CA LEU A 10 -5.80 -10.14 -12.71
C LEU A 10 -6.06 -8.65 -12.89
N ILE A 11 -5.01 -7.85 -13.06
CA ILE A 11 -5.17 -6.40 -13.27
C ILE A 11 -5.87 -6.13 -14.60
N LYS A 12 -5.51 -6.86 -15.67
CA LYS A 12 -6.15 -6.75 -16.97
C LYS A 12 -7.64 -7.09 -16.90
N GLN A 13 -8.00 -8.21 -16.27
CA GLN A 13 -9.40 -8.61 -16.06
C GLN A 13 -10.15 -7.51 -15.32
N LYS A 14 -9.58 -7.00 -14.21
CA LYS A 14 -10.25 -5.95 -13.44
C LYS A 14 -10.42 -4.66 -14.23
N ARG A 15 -9.47 -4.31 -15.10
CA ARG A 15 -9.57 -3.15 -15.98
C ARG A 15 -10.66 -3.29 -17.04
N GLU A 16 -10.90 -4.51 -17.54
CA GLU A 16 -11.99 -4.79 -18.47
C GLU A 16 -13.36 -4.73 -17.75
N GLU A 17 -13.43 -5.21 -16.51
CA GLU A 17 -14.62 -5.10 -15.66
C GLU A 17 -14.93 -3.65 -15.26
N VAL A 18 -13.89 -2.92 -14.83
CA VAL A 18 -13.99 -1.55 -14.32
C VAL A 18 -12.93 -0.68 -15.01
N PRO A 19 -13.26 -0.07 -16.16
CA PRO A 19 -12.31 0.76 -16.90
C PRO A 19 -11.80 1.96 -16.09
N PRO A 20 -10.58 2.47 -16.36
CA PRO A 20 -9.97 3.54 -15.58
C PRO A 20 -10.86 4.80 -15.47
N HIS A 21 -11.49 5.21 -16.58
CA HIS A 21 -12.38 6.37 -16.60
C HIS A 21 -13.60 6.22 -15.67
N VAL A 22 -14.12 4.98 -15.50
CA VAL A 22 -15.22 4.70 -14.57
C VAL A 22 -14.74 4.87 -13.13
N ILE A 23 -13.53 4.39 -12.81
CA ILE A 23 -12.95 4.57 -11.48
C ILE A 23 -12.70 6.04 -11.20
N GLU A 24 -12.08 6.76 -12.14
CA GLU A 24 -11.82 8.20 -12.00
C GLU A 24 -13.11 9.00 -11.75
N MET A 25 -14.21 8.68 -12.44
CA MET A 25 -15.52 9.26 -12.15
C MET A 25 -16.00 8.96 -10.73
N GLY A 26 -15.83 7.72 -10.26
CA GLY A 26 -16.13 7.33 -8.88
C GLY A 26 -15.27 8.05 -7.84
N LEU A 27 -13.97 8.22 -8.12
CA LEU A 27 -13.04 8.93 -7.25
C LEU A 27 -13.42 10.39 -7.06
N ASN A 28 -13.92 11.06 -8.10
CA ASN A 28 -14.41 12.44 -8.01
C ASN A 28 -15.65 12.58 -7.11
N MET A 29 -16.35 11.48 -6.83
CA MET A 29 -17.50 11.44 -5.92
C MET A 29 -17.14 10.96 -4.52
N LEU A 30 -15.88 10.58 -4.26
CA LEU A 30 -15.42 10.22 -2.93
C LEU A 30 -15.22 11.48 -2.07
N PHE A 31 -16.01 11.58 -1.01
CA PHE A 31 -15.90 12.68 -0.03
C PHE A 31 -14.95 12.37 1.13
N THR A 32 -14.41 11.15 1.19
CA THR A 32 -13.53 10.71 2.28
C THR A 32 -12.08 10.76 1.82
N GLU A 33 -11.30 11.66 2.39
CA GLU A 33 -9.85 11.69 2.23
C GLU A 33 -9.18 10.52 2.95
N PRO A 34 -8.05 10.00 2.44
CA PRO A 34 -7.28 8.99 3.17
C PRO A 34 -6.76 9.55 4.49
N ILE A 35 -6.62 8.65 5.47
CA ILE A 35 -6.05 8.99 6.77
C ILE A 35 -4.55 9.21 6.63
N ASP A 36 -4.00 10.21 7.33
CA ASP A 36 -2.56 10.40 7.44
C ASP A 36 -1.91 9.24 8.22
N VAL A 37 -1.43 8.25 7.47
CA VAL A 37 -0.74 7.07 8.01
C VAL A 37 0.65 7.44 8.53
N LEU A 38 1.31 8.45 7.96
CA LEU A 38 2.68 8.82 8.35
C LEU A 38 2.74 9.23 9.81
N GLN A 39 1.78 10.03 10.28
CA GLN A 39 1.70 10.39 11.70
C GLN A 39 1.52 9.16 12.59
N ARG A 40 0.64 8.23 12.19
CA ARG A 40 0.38 7.00 12.97
C ARG A 40 1.59 6.09 13.06
N LEU A 41 2.36 5.97 11.97
CA LEU A 41 3.59 5.17 11.96
C LEU A 41 4.64 5.71 12.94
N LYS A 42 4.68 7.02 13.20
CA LYS A 42 5.60 7.63 14.18
C LYS A 42 5.20 7.32 15.63
N GLU A 43 3.91 7.16 15.89
CA GLU A 43 3.36 6.90 17.23
C GLU A 43 3.24 5.39 17.52
N CYS A 44 3.13 4.58 16.48
CA CYS A 44 2.96 3.14 16.57
C CYS A 44 4.30 2.42 16.76
N LYS A 45 4.32 1.39 17.61
CA LYS A 45 5.51 0.52 17.78
C LYS A 45 5.50 -0.66 16.80
N GLN A 46 4.32 -1.22 16.55
CA GLN A 46 4.14 -2.43 15.75
C GLN A 46 2.73 -2.43 15.16
N ILE A 47 2.63 -2.83 13.91
CA ILE A 47 1.35 -3.02 13.22
C ILE A 47 1.13 -4.51 13.05
N GLU A 48 -0.05 -4.97 13.43
CA GLU A 48 -0.43 -6.37 13.30
C GLU A 48 -0.95 -6.66 11.88
N PRO A 49 -0.47 -7.74 11.24
CA PRO A 49 -1.07 -8.23 10.02
C PRO A 49 -2.46 -8.78 10.35
N ILE A 50 -3.42 -8.51 9.48
CA ILE A 50 -4.75 -9.08 9.57
C ILE A 50 -5.22 -9.54 8.20
N LYS A 51 -5.96 -10.64 8.19
CA LYS A 51 -6.69 -11.06 7.00
C LYS A 51 -7.90 -10.16 6.79
N ILE A 52 -8.28 -9.94 5.53
CA ILE A 52 -9.44 -9.12 5.17
C ILE A 52 -10.71 -9.59 5.88
N GLU A 53 -10.93 -10.91 5.99
CA GLU A 53 -12.09 -11.49 6.66
C GLU A 53 -12.20 -11.15 8.16
N ASN A 54 -11.11 -10.69 8.79
CA ASN A 54 -11.03 -10.47 10.23
C ASN A 54 -10.96 -8.99 10.61
N ILE A 55 -11.08 -8.05 9.66
CA ILE A 55 -10.96 -6.60 9.92
C ILE A 55 -11.97 -6.12 11.00
N ASP A 56 -13.16 -6.71 11.02
CA ASP A 56 -14.23 -6.43 11.97
C ASP A 56 -13.79 -6.70 13.43
N SER A 57 -13.04 -7.78 13.64
CA SER A 57 -12.49 -8.21 14.92
C SER A 57 -11.26 -7.43 15.37
N SER A 58 -10.66 -6.61 14.49
CA SER A 58 -9.50 -5.80 14.86
C SER A 58 -9.86 -4.78 15.95
N THR A 59 -9.01 -4.75 16.98
CA THR A 59 -9.04 -3.77 18.07
C THR A 59 -8.09 -2.60 17.84
N THR A 60 -7.24 -2.67 16.82
CA THR A 60 -6.28 -1.61 16.49
C THR A 60 -6.87 -0.62 15.49
N ASP A 61 -6.46 0.64 15.61
CA ASP A 61 -6.85 1.69 14.68
C ASP A 61 -6.01 1.67 13.39
N THR A 62 -4.94 0.88 13.33
CA THR A 62 -4.10 0.71 12.13
C THR A 62 -3.87 -0.77 11.90
N ILE A 63 -4.15 -1.21 10.67
CA ILE A 63 -4.00 -2.60 10.26
C ILE A 63 -3.13 -2.71 9.00
N PHE A 64 -2.51 -3.87 8.86
CA PHE A 64 -1.76 -4.25 7.67
C PHE A 64 -2.39 -5.48 7.01
N ILE A 65 -2.53 -5.45 5.69
CA ILE A 65 -3.16 -6.53 4.92
C ILE A 65 -2.30 -6.86 3.71
N ASP A 66 -1.87 -8.12 3.56
CA ASP A 66 -1.26 -8.60 2.32
C ASP A 66 -2.36 -8.94 1.30
N ILE A 67 -2.40 -8.18 0.20
CA ILE A 67 -3.32 -8.40 -0.93
C ILE A 67 -2.56 -8.77 -2.22
N SER A 68 -1.28 -9.12 -2.11
CA SER A 68 -0.39 -9.37 -3.25
C SER A 68 -0.91 -10.47 -4.17
N SER A 69 -1.54 -11.50 -3.60
CA SER A 69 -2.16 -12.61 -4.32
C SER A 69 -3.66 -12.46 -4.58
N MET A 70 -4.30 -11.43 -4.05
CA MET A 70 -5.76 -11.33 -4.10
C MET A 70 -6.25 -10.89 -5.50
N PRO A 71 -7.31 -11.53 -6.03
CA PRO A 71 -8.08 -10.93 -7.10
C PRO A 71 -8.76 -9.68 -6.54
N TYR A 72 -8.82 -8.60 -7.33
CA TYR A 72 -9.56 -7.38 -6.97
C TYR A 72 -11.08 -7.61 -6.96
N SER A 73 -11.52 -8.47 -6.04
CA SER A 73 -12.84 -9.04 -5.90
C SER A 73 -13.65 -8.33 -4.81
N SER A 74 -14.87 -8.81 -4.58
CA SER A 74 -15.75 -8.33 -3.51
C SER A 74 -15.16 -8.46 -2.11
N GLU A 75 -14.12 -9.27 -1.92
CA GLU A 75 -13.44 -9.36 -0.62
C GLU A 75 -12.82 -8.02 -0.23
N ILE A 76 -12.25 -7.28 -1.19
CA ILE A 76 -11.62 -5.97 -0.92
C ILE A 76 -12.66 -4.92 -0.51
N ASP A 77 -13.93 -5.07 -0.90
CA ASP A 77 -15.02 -4.19 -0.45
C ASP A 77 -15.19 -4.20 1.08
N ASN A 78 -14.76 -5.28 1.76
CA ASN A 78 -14.77 -5.34 3.22
C ASN A 78 -13.91 -4.27 3.87
N ILE A 79 -12.85 -3.78 3.19
CA ILE A 79 -12.03 -2.67 3.68
C ILE A 79 -12.88 -1.40 3.76
N ALA A 80 -13.51 -1.01 2.65
CA ALA A 80 -14.35 0.18 2.58
C ALA A 80 -15.56 0.08 3.52
N PHE A 81 -16.19 -1.10 3.61
CA PHE A 81 -17.28 -1.37 4.55
C PHE A 81 -16.83 -1.15 6.00
N ASN A 82 -15.71 -1.74 6.42
CA ASN A 82 -15.22 -1.59 7.80
C ASN A 82 -14.79 -0.14 8.10
N LYS A 83 -14.22 0.58 7.13
CA LYS A 83 -13.92 2.02 7.30
C LYS A 83 -15.18 2.86 7.46
N SER A 84 -16.29 2.49 6.83
CA SER A 84 -17.58 3.18 7.06
C SER A 84 -18.08 3.02 8.50
N LEU A 85 -17.80 1.87 9.13
CA LEU A 85 -18.15 1.58 10.53
C LEU A 85 -17.13 2.15 11.52
N LYS A 86 -15.85 2.17 11.14
CA LYS A 86 -14.71 2.65 11.92
C LYS A 86 -13.97 3.73 11.11
N PRO A 87 -14.46 4.99 11.07
CA PRO A 87 -13.89 6.04 10.20
C PRO A 87 -12.43 6.40 10.50
N LYS A 88 -11.92 6.01 11.68
CA LYS A 88 -10.52 6.18 12.09
C LYS A 88 -9.65 4.97 11.76
N LEU A 89 -10.17 3.90 11.17
CA LEU A 89 -9.35 2.75 10.80
C LEU A 89 -8.44 3.12 9.62
N ALA A 90 -7.13 3.11 9.87
CA ALA A 90 -6.09 3.28 8.86
C ALA A 90 -5.68 1.93 8.30
N VAL A 91 -5.66 1.82 6.97
CA VAL A 91 -5.41 0.57 6.26
C VAL A 91 -4.17 0.70 5.41
N ILE A 92 -3.17 -0.09 5.76
CA ILE A 92 -1.95 -0.28 4.98
C ILE A 92 -2.08 -1.61 4.26
N VAL A 93 -1.85 -1.64 2.96
CA VAL A 93 -1.83 -2.90 2.21
C VAL A 93 -0.44 -3.18 1.66
N TYR A 94 -0.10 -4.46 1.52
CA TYR A 94 1.00 -4.88 0.67
C TYR A 94 0.46 -5.40 -0.66
N ASP A 95 0.92 -4.82 -1.76
CA ASP A 95 0.59 -5.29 -3.10
C ASP A 95 1.81 -5.29 -4.04
N ILE A 96 1.76 -6.15 -5.06
CA ILE A 96 2.71 -6.14 -6.17
C ILE A 96 2.18 -5.14 -7.22
N MET A 97 2.76 -3.94 -7.19
CA MET A 97 2.42 -2.86 -8.11
C MET A 97 3.13 -3.02 -9.45
N LEU A 98 2.38 -2.94 -10.55
CA LEU A 98 2.87 -3.03 -11.92
C LEU A 98 2.52 -1.79 -12.76
N GLU A 99 1.42 -1.10 -12.42
CA GLU A 99 0.92 0.05 -13.17
C GLU A 99 0.04 0.96 -12.30
N GLU A 100 -0.11 2.23 -12.71
CA GLU A 100 -0.84 3.25 -11.96
C GLU A 100 -2.32 2.93 -11.72
N TYR A 101 -2.91 2.08 -12.56
CA TYR A 101 -4.31 1.71 -12.44
C TYR A 101 -4.64 1.08 -11.09
N GLN A 102 -3.68 0.36 -10.52
CA GLN A 102 -3.82 -0.21 -9.19
C GLN A 102 -3.96 0.86 -8.11
N VAL A 103 -3.33 2.04 -8.27
CA VAL A 103 -3.48 3.15 -7.32
C VAL A 103 -4.93 3.64 -7.29
N TYR A 104 -5.58 3.78 -8.46
CA TYR A 104 -7.01 4.14 -8.52
C TYR A 104 -7.89 3.08 -7.83
N LEU A 105 -7.58 1.79 -8.05
CA LEU A 105 -8.27 0.70 -7.38
C LEU A 105 -8.09 0.79 -5.85
N HIS A 106 -6.87 1.02 -5.38
CA HIS A 106 -6.63 1.10 -3.94
C HIS A 106 -7.38 2.29 -3.33
N ARG A 107 -7.44 3.41 -4.04
CA ARG A 107 -8.17 4.59 -3.60
C ARG A 107 -9.68 4.37 -3.50
N ILE A 108 -10.31 3.71 -4.47
CA ILE A 108 -11.76 3.46 -4.45
C ILE A 108 -12.17 2.54 -3.30
N TYR A 109 -11.29 1.59 -2.93
CA TYR A 109 -11.47 0.73 -1.76
C TYR A 109 -11.03 1.36 -0.44
N GLN A 110 -10.77 2.68 -0.43
CA GLN A 110 -10.40 3.47 0.75
C GLN A 110 -9.11 3.03 1.46
N ILE A 111 -8.13 2.51 0.72
CA ILE A 111 -6.79 2.21 1.26
C ILE A 111 -6.04 3.52 1.53
N ASP A 112 -5.30 3.58 2.64
CA ASP A 112 -4.61 4.78 3.09
C ASP A 112 -3.10 4.77 2.78
N ALA A 113 -2.49 3.58 2.73
CA ALA A 113 -1.09 3.42 2.36
C ALA A 113 -0.86 2.12 1.58
N ILE A 114 0.12 2.15 0.68
CA ILE A 114 0.49 1.01 -0.17
C ILE A 114 1.95 0.71 0.05
N MET A 115 2.22 -0.44 0.64
CA MET A 115 3.54 -1.05 0.62
C MET A 115 3.71 -1.88 -0.64
N PHE A 116 4.80 -1.68 -1.38
CA PHE A 116 5.03 -2.42 -2.63
C PHE A 116 6.51 -2.58 -2.92
N PRO A 117 6.94 -3.71 -3.51
CA PRO A 117 8.35 -3.93 -3.85
C PRO A 117 8.79 -2.96 -4.95
N VAL A 118 10.05 -2.50 -4.89
CA VAL A 118 10.64 -1.66 -5.95
C VAL A 118 10.70 -2.43 -7.27
N GLU A 119 11.16 -3.67 -7.24
CA GLU A 119 11.07 -4.57 -8.38
C GLU A 119 9.69 -5.25 -8.44
N PRO A 120 9.04 -5.32 -9.61
CA PRO A 120 9.63 -5.27 -10.96
C PRO A 120 9.50 -3.92 -11.68
N LEU A 121 9.28 -2.81 -10.99
CA LEU A 121 8.98 -1.54 -11.63
C LEU A 121 10.20 -0.92 -12.31
N THR A 122 9.97 -0.33 -13.50
CA THR A 122 10.96 0.57 -14.09
C THR A 122 11.00 1.88 -13.28
N PRO A 123 12.11 2.66 -13.31
CA PRO A 123 12.17 3.94 -12.62
C PRO A 123 11.02 4.88 -13.00
N LYS A 124 10.64 4.91 -14.29
CA LYS A 124 9.52 5.72 -14.78
C LYS A 124 8.17 5.27 -14.22
N SER A 125 7.90 3.96 -14.22
CA SER A 125 6.65 3.42 -13.66
C SER A 125 6.56 3.65 -12.16
N PHE A 126 7.68 3.44 -11.45
CA PHE A 126 7.76 3.67 -10.02
C PHE A 126 7.51 5.15 -9.67
N GLN A 127 8.15 6.10 -10.37
CA GLN A 127 7.87 7.55 -10.21
C GLN A 127 6.39 7.87 -10.41
N LYS A 128 5.81 7.32 -11.47
CA LYS A 128 4.41 7.56 -11.81
C LYS A 128 3.47 7.06 -10.71
N ILE A 129 3.71 5.85 -10.19
CA ILE A 129 2.92 5.27 -9.09
C ILE A 129 3.04 6.12 -7.82
N VAL A 130 4.26 6.47 -7.41
CA VAL A 130 4.50 7.31 -6.22
C VAL A 130 3.81 8.67 -6.36
N PHE A 131 3.96 9.32 -7.51
CA PHE A 131 3.35 10.62 -7.78
C PHE A 131 1.82 10.55 -7.70
N ILE A 132 1.21 9.55 -8.33
CA ILE A 132 -0.25 9.39 -8.34
C ILE A 132 -0.77 9.03 -6.95
N ALA A 133 -0.07 8.16 -6.21
CA ALA A 133 -0.45 7.79 -4.84
C ALA A 133 -0.48 9.03 -3.93
N ASN A 134 0.61 9.80 -3.91
CA ASN A 134 0.69 11.05 -3.16
C ASN A 134 -0.41 12.04 -3.58
N SER A 135 -0.68 12.18 -4.87
CA SER A 135 -1.74 13.07 -5.39
C SER A 135 -3.15 12.65 -4.94
N MET A 136 -3.35 11.38 -4.58
CA MET A 136 -4.61 10.85 -4.07
C MET A 136 -4.70 10.83 -2.55
N GLY A 137 -3.66 11.31 -1.86
CA GLY A 137 -3.51 11.25 -0.41
C GLY A 137 -3.12 9.86 0.12
N ILE A 138 -2.77 8.91 -0.76
CA ILE A 138 -2.34 7.58 -0.36
C ILE A 138 -0.83 7.61 -0.13
N LEU A 139 -0.37 7.14 1.03
CA LEU A 139 1.06 7.08 1.35
C LEU A 139 1.74 5.90 0.62
N PRO A 140 2.66 6.14 -0.33
CA PRO A 140 3.46 5.09 -0.94
C PRO A 140 4.60 4.69 0.00
N ILE A 141 4.77 3.38 0.21
CA ILE A 141 5.81 2.79 1.07
C ILE A 141 6.61 1.77 0.25
N PRO A 142 7.68 2.20 -0.45
CA PRO A 142 8.53 1.28 -1.18
C PRO A 142 9.16 0.25 -0.25
N PHE A 143 9.05 -1.03 -0.60
CA PHE A 143 9.70 -2.13 0.10
C PHE A 143 11.06 -2.45 -0.53
N ILE A 144 12.09 -2.30 0.28
CA ILE A 144 13.51 -2.34 -0.07
C ILE A 144 14.14 -3.61 0.49
N LYS A 145 14.55 -4.48 -0.41
CA LYS A 145 15.17 -5.78 -0.10
C LYS A 145 16.67 -5.64 0.16
N ASP A 146 17.31 -4.68 -0.49
CA ASP A 146 18.75 -4.48 -0.43
C ASP A 146 19.18 -3.03 -0.67
N LYS A 147 20.48 -2.78 -0.56
CA LYS A 147 21.07 -1.45 -0.74
C LYS A 147 21.04 -0.96 -2.19
N GLU A 148 20.94 -1.85 -3.17
CA GLU A 148 20.87 -1.45 -4.58
C GLU A 148 19.49 -0.88 -4.90
N GLU A 149 18.43 -1.49 -4.38
CA GLU A 149 17.07 -0.95 -4.44
C GLU A 149 16.96 0.40 -3.73
N LEU A 150 17.59 0.57 -2.56
CA LEU A 150 17.58 1.86 -1.85
C LEU A 150 18.18 2.97 -2.71
N LYS A 151 19.35 2.73 -3.32
CA LYS A 151 20.03 3.71 -4.19
C LYS A 151 19.19 4.18 -5.36
N LYS A 152 18.26 3.35 -5.86
CA LYS A 152 17.35 3.73 -6.97
C LYS A 152 16.38 4.85 -6.55
N ILE A 153 16.12 5.01 -5.25
CA ILE A 153 15.06 5.89 -4.71
C ILE A 153 15.54 6.86 -3.62
N GLU A 154 16.81 6.80 -3.23
CA GLU A 154 17.37 7.54 -2.09
C GLU A 154 17.22 9.06 -2.25
N ASP A 155 17.50 9.58 -3.45
CA ASP A 155 17.44 11.01 -3.77
C ASP A 155 16.03 11.57 -3.92
N TRP A 156 14.99 10.75 -3.76
CA TRP A 156 13.63 11.15 -4.08
C TRP A 156 12.95 11.73 -2.85
N SER A 157 12.87 13.05 -2.78
CA SER A 157 12.26 13.78 -1.67
C SER A 157 10.78 13.48 -1.45
N ILE A 158 10.07 13.01 -2.48
CA ILE A 158 8.63 12.69 -2.44
C ILE A 158 8.28 11.38 -1.71
N ILE A 159 9.29 10.65 -1.22
CA ILE A 159 9.12 9.40 -0.47
C ILE A 159 9.48 9.69 0.99
N ASP A 160 8.49 9.70 1.87
CA ASP A 160 8.70 9.97 3.31
C ASP A 160 9.00 8.70 4.12
N VAL A 161 8.53 7.54 3.63
CA VAL A 161 8.59 6.26 4.33
C VAL A 161 9.11 5.17 3.39
N VAL A 162 9.96 4.30 3.90
CA VAL A 162 10.39 3.06 3.23
C VAL A 162 10.18 1.87 4.16
N ALA A 163 9.83 0.71 3.59
CA ALA A 163 9.89 -0.56 4.30
C ALA A 163 11.19 -1.28 3.96
N LEU A 164 11.84 -1.87 4.95
CA LEU A 164 13.14 -2.52 4.82
C LEU A 164 13.00 -4.00 5.19
N LYS A 165 13.69 -4.86 4.46
CA LYS A 165 13.84 -6.27 4.83
C LYS A 165 14.86 -6.48 5.95
N ASP A 166 15.89 -5.63 6.03
CA ASP A 166 16.98 -5.71 7.00
C ASP A 166 17.20 -4.34 7.67
N GLU A 167 17.18 -4.33 9.01
CA GLU A 167 17.43 -3.13 9.84
C GLU A 167 18.82 -2.51 9.62
N LYS A 168 19.77 -3.27 9.07
CA LYS A 168 21.14 -2.80 8.79
C LYS A 168 21.23 -1.86 7.58
N ILE A 169 20.14 -1.71 6.82
CA ILE A 169 20.06 -0.77 5.71
C ILE A 169 19.92 0.64 6.28
N LYS A 170 21.02 1.40 6.29
CA LYS A 170 21.03 2.81 6.71
C LYS A 170 20.25 3.67 5.72
N GLN A 171 19.41 4.58 6.24
CA GLN A 171 18.57 5.45 5.44
C GLN A 171 18.12 6.69 6.24
N ASP A 172 17.79 7.77 5.55
CA ASP A 172 17.43 9.06 6.17
C ASP A 172 15.92 9.30 6.34
N LYS A 173 15.09 8.49 5.69
CA LYS A 173 13.62 8.56 5.73
C LYS A 173 13.05 7.88 7.00
N THR A 174 11.73 7.84 7.13
CA THR A 174 11.09 6.99 8.16
C THR A 174 11.17 5.54 7.68
N ALA A 175 11.66 4.62 8.51
CA ALA A 175 11.76 3.21 8.13
C ALA A 175 10.79 2.32 8.89
N LEU A 176 10.21 1.39 8.17
CA LEU A 176 9.49 0.25 8.70
C LEU A 176 10.35 -1.00 8.49
N LEU A 177 10.51 -1.84 9.49
CA LEU A 177 11.08 -3.17 9.32
C LEU A 177 9.93 -4.13 9.00
N TYR A 178 9.99 -4.76 7.83
CA TYR A 178 9.01 -5.75 7.39
C TYR A 178 9.63 -7.15 7.40
N ASP A 179 9.17 -7.99 8.32
CA ASP A 179 9.52 -9.41 8.37
C ASP A 179 8.48 -10.20 7.57
N SER A 180 8.82 -10.56 6.33
CA SER A 180 7.92 -11.31 5.44
C SER A 180 7.62 -12.74 5.91
N GLU A 181 8.43 -13.31 6.81
CA GLU A 181 8.18 -14.66 7.32
C GLU A 181 7.17 -14.65 8.48
N LYS A 182 7.15 -13.54 9.23
CA LYS A 182 6.24 -13.37 10.39
C LYS A 182 5.07 -12.43 10.10
N GLU A 183 5.07 -11.79 8.93
CA GLU A 183 4.14 -10.74 8.50
C GLU A 183 4.07 -9.55 9.48
N ILE A 184 5.15 -9.30 10.23
CA ILE A 184 5.20 -8.23 11.23
C ILE A 184 5.80 -6.97 10.62
N ILE A 185 5.14 -5.83 10.85
CA ILE A 185 5.70 -4.50 10.59
C ILE A 185 6.08 -3.85 11.91
N ARG A 186 7.35 -3.49 12.05
CA ARG A 186 7.85 -2.69 13.18
C ARG A 186 8.22 -1.31 12.71
N CYS A 187 7.76 -0.29 13.42
CA CYS A 187 8.18 1.08 13.15
C CYS A 187 9.57 1.29 13.76
N LEU A 188 10.56 1.61 12.92
CA LEU A 188 11.87 2.02 13.40
C LEU A 188 11.78 3.51 13.75
N THR A 189 11.30 3.82 14.94
CA THR A 189 11.40 5.18 15.49
C THR A 189 12.87 5.55 15.62
N LYS A 190 13.28 6.65 14.99
CA LYS A 190 14.60 7.27 15.20
C LYS A 190 14.75 7.80 16.62
#